data_AF-A0A5E6NBD1-F1
#
_entry.id   AF-A0A5E6NBD1-F1
#
_cell.length_a   1.000
_cell.length_b   1.000
_cell.length_c   1.000
_cell.angle_alpha   90.00
_cell.angle_beta   90.00
_cell.angle_gamma   90.00
#
_symmetry.space_group_name_H-M   'P 1'
#
loop_
_entity.id
_entity.type
_entity.pdbx_description
1 polymer ?
#
loop_
_entity_poly.entity_id
_entity_poly.type
_entity_poly.pdbx_seq_one_letter_code
_entity_poly.pdbx_strand_id
1 'polypeptide(L)' 'MDIFDQQHIWHPYAKVPNPIVAHKVQSADGVCLNLDNGKRVIDGMSSWWSAI' A
#
# COMPACT_ATOMS: atom_id res chain seq x y z
N MET A 1 -5.43 6.75 -2.67
CA MET A 1 -6.17 6.16 -1.53
C MET A 1 -7.30 7.09 -1.14
N ASP A 2 -8.39 6.53 -0.63
CA ASP A 2 -9.62 7.28 -0.29
C ASP A 2 -9.49 8.00 1.07
N ILE A 3 -10.24 9.09 1.25
CA ILE A 3 -10.36 9.86 2.49
C ILE A 3 -10.82 8.96 3.63
N PHE A 4 -11.72 8.00 3.37
CA PHE A 4 -12.22 7.09 4.40
C PHE A 4 -11.11 6.26 5.05
N ASP A 5 -10.17 5.73 4.27
CA ASP A 5 -9.03 4.97 4.78
C ASP A 5 -8.19 5.81 5.75
N GLN A 6 -7.86 7.04 5.32
CA GLN A 6 -7.02 7.95 6.10
C GLN A 6 -7.64 8.36 7.44
N GLN A 7 -8.96 8.52 7.47
CA GLN A 7 -9.69 9.01 8.64
C GLN A 7 -10.08 7.90 9.61
N HIS A 8 -10.15 6.65 9.16
CA HIS A 8 -10.82 5.59 9.93
C HIS A 8 -10.08 4.25 10.01
N ILE A 9 -9.12 3.98 9.12
CA ILE A 9 -8.46 2.66 9.06
C ILE A 9 -7.09 2.72 9.72
N TRP A 10 -6.85 1.81 10.66
CA TRP A 10 -5.56 1.66 11.33
C TRP A 10 -4.55 0.97 10.40
N HIS A 11 -3.41 1.61 10.21
CA HIS A 11 -2.24 1.01 9.54
C HIS A 11 -1.17 0.65 10.58
N PRO A 12 -0.33 -0.38 10.32
CA PRO A 12 0.70 -0.79 11.27
C PRO A 12 1.60 0.36 11.70
N TYR A 13 1.69 0.59 13.02
CA TYR A 13 2.47 1.66 13.64
C TYR A 13 2.16 3.09 13.16
N ALA A 14 0.97 3.33 12.59
CA ALA A 14 0.50 4.66 12.22
C ALA A 14 -0.64 5.14 13.15
N LYS A 15 -0.78 6.46 13.29
CA LYS A 15 -1.91 7.09 13.99
C LYS A 15 -3.11 7.27 13.06
N VAL A 16 -4.32 7.31 13.61
CA VAL A 16 -5.55 7.70 12.91
C VAL A 16 -6.04 9.03 13.47
N PRO A 17 -6.31 10.06 12.66
CA PRO A 17 -6.09 10.12 11.21
C PRO A 17 -4.60 10.14 10.82
N ASN A 18 -4.23 9.47 9.73
CA ASN A 18 -2.84 9.40 9.27
C ASN A 18 -2.52 10.57 8.30
N PRO A 19 -1.56 11.46 8.59
CA PRO A 19 -1.19 12.53 7.66
C PRO A 19 -0.52 12.03 6.37
N ILE A 20 0.03 10.81 6.39
CA ILE A 20 0.71 10.20 5.23
C ILE A 20 -0.31 9.33 4.48
N VAL A 21 -0.48 9.62 3.19
CA VAL A 21 -1.40 8.88 2.33
C VAL A 21 -0.75 7.56 1.90
N ALA A 22 -1.39 6.43 2.18
CA ALA A 22 -0.96 5.13 1.67
C ALA A 22 -1.10 5.04 0.14
N HIS A 23 -0.29 4.22 -0.51
CA HIS A 23 -0.46 3.91 -1.93
C HIS A 23 -1.47 2.77 -2.10
N LYS A 24 -2.51 2.97 -2.93
CA LYS A 24 -3.50 1.93 -3.20
C LYS A 24 -2.97 0.98 -4.26
N VAL A 25 -2.77 -0.27 -3.87
CA VAL A 25 -2.40 -1.37 -4.77
C VAL A 25 -3.67 -2.01 -5.35
N GLN A 26 -3.76 -2.14 -6.67
CA GLN A 26 -4.89 -2.77 -7.37
C GLN A 26 -4.65 -4.26 -7.65
N SER A 27 -3.42 -4.63 -7.94
CA SER A 27 -3.01 -6.03 -8.22
C SER A 27 -1.50 -6.19 -8.05
N ALA A 28 -1.05 -7.44 -8.04
CA ALA A 28 0.36 -7.81 -8.04
C ALA A 28 0.61 -8.88 -9.12
N ASP A 29 1.78 -8.84 -9.75
CA ASP A 29 2.21 -9.82 -10.75
C ASP A 29 3.74 -9.96 -10.74
N GLY A 30 4.21 -11.18 -10.53
CA GLY A 30 5.63 -11.49 -10.28
C GLY A 30 6.15 -10.72 -9.07
N VAL A 31 7.27 -10.01 -9.25
CA VAL A 31 7.91 -9.17 -8.21
C VAL A 31 7.37 -7.74 -8.17
N CYS A 32 6.23 -7.45 -8.81
CA CYS A 32 5.75 -6.09 -8.98
C CYS A 32 4.34 -5.87 -8.41
N LEU A 33 4.13 -4.67 -7.86
CA LEU A 33 2.82 -4.14 -7.45
C LEU A 33 2.32 -3.13 -8.49
N ASN A 34 1.05 -3.25 -8.87
CA ASN A 34 0.36 -2.34 -9.77
C ASN A 34 -0.52 -1.38 -8.96
N LEU A 35 -0.23 -0.08 -9.01
CA LEU A 35 -0.92 0.96 -8.26
C LEU A 35 -2.15 1.49 -9.00
N ASP A 36 -3.07 2.10 -8.26
CA ASP A 36 -4.32 2.67 -8.81
C ASP A 36 -4.15 3.81 -9.82
N ASN A 37 -3.00 4.49 -9.77
CA ASN A 37 -2.62 5.53 -10.72
C ASN A 37 -1.89 4.99 -11.97
N GLY A 38 -1.87 3.68 -12.18
CA GLY A 38 -1.22 3.03 -13.32
C GLY A 38 0.29 2.83 -13.19
N LYS A 39 0.92 3.28 -12.09
CA LYS A 39 2.34 3.01 -11.85
C LYS A 39 2.55 1.55 -11.46
N ARG A 40 3.64 0.97 -11.95
CA ARG A 40 4.14 -0.36 -11.53
C ARG A 40 5.46 -0.19 -10.79
N VAL A 41 5.59 -0.84 -9.63
CA VAL A 41 6.78 -0.76 -8.77
C VAL A 41 7.25 -2.16 -8.39
N ILE A 42 8.57 -2.33 -8.22
CA ILE A 42 9.15 -3.58 -7.75
C ILE A 42 8.91 -3.70 -6.24
N ASP A 43 8.33 -4.82 -5.77
CA ASP A 43 8.25 -5.17 -4.35
C ASP A 43 9.62 -5.69 -3.88
N GLY A 44 10.49 -4.77 -3.51
CA GLY A 44 11.80 -5.11 -2.92
C GLY A 44 11.73 -5.58 -1.47
N MET A 45 10.54 -5.56 -0.85
CA MET A 45 10.36 -5.93 0.55
C MET A 45 9.76 -7.34 0.71
N SER A 46 9.36 -7.98 -0.40
CA SER A 46 8.65 -9.25 -0.44
C SER A 46 7.47 -9.26 0.53
N SER A 47 6.72 -8.15 0.57
CA SER A 47 5.57 -7.95 1.46
C SER A 47 5.87 -8.37 2.91
N TRP A 48 6.93 -7.79 3.48
CA TRP A 48 7.50 -8.18 4.77
C TRP A 48 7.83 -9.67 4.83
N TRP A 49 8.74 -10.12 3.95
CA TRP A 49 9.30 -11.47 3.94
C TRP A 49 8.31 -12.61 3.64
N SER A 50 7.04 -12.29 3.34
CA SER A 50 5.99 -13.30 3.16
C SER A 50 5.84 -13.80 1.72
N ALA A 51 6.17 -12.95 0.75
CA ALA A 51 6.08 -13.26 -0.68
C ALA A 51 7.46 -13.65 -1.23
N ILE A 52 7.87 -14.90 -0.94
CA ILE A 52 9.14 -15.51 -1.35
C ILE A 52 8.96 -16.60 -2.42
#